data_AF-A0A914I639-F1
#
_entry.id   AF-A0A914I639-F1
#
_cell.length_a   1.000
_cell.length_b   1.000
_cell.length_c   1.000
_cell.angle_alpha   90.00
_cell.angle_beta   90.00
_cell.angle_gamma   90.00
#
_symmetry.space_group_name_H-M   'P 1'
#
loop_
_entity.id
_entity.type
_entity.pdbx_description
1 polymer ?
#
loop_
_entity_poly.entity_id
_entity_poly.type
_entity_poly.pdbx_seq_one_letter_code
_entity_poly.pdbx_strand_id
1 'polypeptide(L)'
;MDKDEQNAYNEPMKPNSPRHKQLMKVRANLMAVLSETKIPFVMFESDAIWLQNPMEFFAKQQTVLDDANVVLSLNSIKGRQRLAANLIIAFANNGTRRLLQELRRQLNHDENLLDQEVIMNQLCHSQFGGVLCRQFSLFDISDGIWLRLSDGERLARRWPMIVHNNFYTQIEDKMARQAINGFWFLSPKNSCNLSKAQRILEKYNKIKKSGE
;
A
#
# COMPACT_ATOMS: atom_id res chain seq x y z
N MET A 1 -17.35 -6.01 -26.86
CA MET A 1 -16.05 -6.50 -26.37
C MET A 1 -15.91 -7.90 -26.91
N ASP A 2 -14.95 -8.13 -27.80
CA ASP A 2 -14.75 -9.43 -28.44
C ASP A 2 -14.22 -10.45 -27.42
N LYS A 3 -14.39 -11.76 -27.66
CA LYS A 3 -13.91 -12.83 -26.76
C LYS A 3 -12.41 -12.75 -26.50
N ASP A 4 -11.64 -12.30 -27.49
CA ASP A 4 -10.19 -12.13 -27.36
C ASP A 4 -9.83 -10.91 -26.50
N GLU A 5 -10.60 -9.82 -26.59
CA GLU A 5 -10.48 -8.67 -25.68
C GLU A 5 -10.88 -9.05 -24.24
N GLN A 6 -11.89 -9.92 -24.10
CA GLN A 6 -12.38 -10.40 -22.81
C GLN A 6 -11.38 -11.35 -22.14
N ASN A 7 -10.72 -12.21 -22.92
CA ASN A 7 -9.63 -13.06 -22.46
C ASN A 7 -8.40 -12.22 -22.05
N ALA A 8 -8.00 -11.24 -22.85
CA ALA A 8 -6.90 -10.34 -22.51
C ALA A 8 -7.21 -9.41 -21.31
N TYR A 9 -8.49 -9.08 -21.08
CA TYR A 9 -8.91 -8.32 -19.92
C TYR A 9 -8.71 -9.09 -18.61
N ASN A 10 -8.94 -10.42 -18.65
CA ASN A 10 -8.87 -11.33 -17.52
C ASN A 10 -7.45 -11.84 -17.21
N GLU A 11 -6.48 -11.64 -18.10
CA GLU A 11 -5.09 -11.98 -17.81
C GLU A 11 -4.49 -11.08 -16.72
N PRO A 12 -3.67 -11.65 -15.81
CA PRO A 12 -2.87 -10.89 -14.86
C PRO A 12 -2.07 -9.78 -15.55
N MET A 13 -2.21 -8.55 -15.07
CA MET A 13 -1.45 -7.44 -15.61
C MET A 13 0.05 -7.63 -15.33
N LYS A 14 0.86 -7.73 -16.39
CA LYS A 14 2.31 -7.87 -16.28
C LYS A 14 2.97 -6.59 -15.76
N PRO A 15 3.92 -6.66 -14.82
CA PRO A 15 4.72 -5.50 -14.41
C PRO A 15 5.39 -4.84 -15.61
N ASN A 16 5.51 -3.51 -15.59
CA ASN A 16 6.10 -2.67 -16.64
C ASN A 16 5.45 -2.76 -18.04
N SER A 17 4.35 -3.49 -18.20
CA SER A 17 3.54 -3.48 -19.42
C SER A 17 2.94 -2.09 -19.69
N PRO A 18 2.54 -1.78 -20.94
CA PRO A 18 1.84 -0.53 -21.26
C PRO A 18 0.61 -0.28 -20.37
N ARG A 19 -0.18 -1.33 -20.08
CA ARG A 19 -1.35 -1.27 -19.19
C ARG A 19 -0.95 -0.94 -17.75
N HIS A 20 0.15 -1.52 -17.25
CA HIS A 20 0.69 -1.20 -15.92
C HIS A 20 1.16 0.26 -15.84
N LYS A 21 1.90 0.74 -16.85
CA LYS A 21 2.34 2.13 -16.94
C LYS A 21 1.15 3.10 -16.98
N GLN A 22 0.10 2.77 -17.74
CA GLN A 22 -1.13 3.55 -17.79
C GLN A 22 -1.82 3.61 -16.42
N LEU A 23 -1.89 2.48 -15.69
CA LEU A 23 -2.43 2.47 -14.33
C LEU A 23 -1.64 3.40 -13.39
N MET A 24 -0.30 3.39 -13.46
CA MET A 24 0.53 4.30 -12.66
C MET A 24 0.26 5.77 -12.99
N LYS A 25 0.08 6.11 -14.27
CA LYS A 25 -0.32 7.47 -14.69
C LYS A 25 -1.70 7.86 -14.15
N VAL A 26 -2.70 6.98 -14.24
CA VAL A 26 -4.04 7.22 -13.68
C VAL A 26 -3.99 7.45 -12.18
N ARG A 27 -3.23 6.61 -11.46
CA ARG A 27 -3.01 6.71 -10.01
C ARG A 27 -2.39 8.06 -9.63
N ALA A 28 -1.34 8.49 -10.33
CA ALA A 28 -0.70 9.78 -10.09
C ALA A 28 -1.60 10.98 -10.43
N ASN A 29 -2.36 10.91 -11.52
CA ASN A 29 -3.34 11.92 -11.90
C ASN A 29 -4.42 12.07 -10.82
N LEU A 30 -4.97 10.96 -10.32
CA LEU A 30 -5.98 10.97 -9.26
C LEU A 30 -5.43 11.57 -7.96
N MET A 31 -4.24 11.15 -7.52
CA MET A 31 -3.60 11.73 -6.33
C MET A 31 -3.39 13.24 -6.46
N ALA A 32 -2.95 13.70 -7.64
CA ALA A 32 -2.79 15.14 -7.89
C ALA A 32 -4.14 15.89 -7.80
N VAL A 33 -5.20 15.37 -8.41
CA VAL A 33 -6.55 15.97 -8.35
C VAL A 33 -7.07 16.03 -6.91
N LEU A 34 -6.94 14.95 -6.14
CA LEU A 34 -7.32 14.94 -4.72
C LEU A 34 -6.54 15.99 -3.92
N SER A 35 -5.24 16.16 -4.20
CA SER A 35 -4.42 17.17 -3.53
C SER A 35 -4.77 18.61 -3.93
N GLU A 36 -5.12 18.85 -5.20
CA GLU A 36 -5.54 20.15 -5.72
C GLU A 36 -6.88 20.59 -5.11
N THR A 37 -7.78 19.63 -4.90
CA THR A 37 -9.07 19.83 -4.22
C THR A 37 -8.96 19.87 -2.69
N LYS A 38 -7.75 19.82 -2.13
CA LYS A 38 -7.47 19.82 -0.68
C LYS A 38 -8.18 18.69 0.08
N ILE A 39 -8.36 17.54 -0.56
CA ILE A 39 -8.90 16.34 0.09
C ILE A 39 -7.73 15.54 0.66
N PRO A 40 -7.65 15.35 2.00
CA PRO A 40 -6.69 14.41 2.57
C PRO A 40 -7.13 12.98 2.22
N PHE A 41 -6.18 12.11 1.90
CA PHE A 41 -6.50 10.75 1.49
C PHE A 41 -5.48 9.74 2.00
N VAL A 42 -5.92 8.49 2.07
CA VAL A 42 -5.06 7.34 2.29
C VAL A 42 -5.14 6.45 1.06
N MET A 43 -3.98 6.06 0.55
CA MET A 43 -3.87 5.15 -0.59
C MET A 43 -3.14 3.89 -0.15
N PHE A 44 -3.70 2.73 -0.44
CA PHE A 44 -3.12 1.42 -0.14
C PHE A 44 -3.36 0.44 -1.30
N GLU A 45 -2.58 -0.64 -1.36
CA GLU A 45 -2.78 -1.72 -2.33
C GLU A 45 -4.03 -2.56 -1.99
N SER A 46 -4.79 -2.96 -3.01
CA SER A 46 -6.03 -3.73 -2.81
C SER A 46 -5.79 -5.15 -2.30
N ASP A 47 -4.58 -5.66 -2.42
CA ASP A 47 -4.15 -6.96 -1.92
C ASP A 47 -3.54 -6.86 -0.51
N ALA A 48 -3.59 -5.70 0.15
CA ALA A 48 -3.16 -5.55 1.54
C ALA A 48 -4.22 -6.05 2.52
N ILE A 49 -3.76 -6.55 3.67
CA ILE A 49 -4.63 -7.07 4.74
C ILE A 49 -4.53 -6.15 5.95
N TRP A 50 -5.66 -5.59 6.36
CA TRP A 50 -5.78 -4.85 7.62
C TRP A 50 -6.07 -5.83 8.75
N LEU A 51 -5.22 -5.81 9.78
CA LEU A 51 -5.36 -6.65 10.98
C LEU A 51 -5.84 -5.85 12.19
N GLN A 52 -5.89 -4.52 12.07
CA GLN A 52 -6.38 -3.60 13.08
C GLN A 52 -7.28 -2.55 12.43
N ASN A 53 -8.13 -1.90 13.23
CA ASN A 53 -8.92 -0.76 12.76
C ASN A 53 -7.99 0.42 12.41
N PRO A 54 -7.90 0.82 11.14
CA PRO A 54 -6.95 1.85 10.73
C PRO A 54 -7.42 3.28 11.05
N MET A 55 -8.70 3.45 11.38
CA MET A 55 -9.29 4.79 11.56
C MET A 55 -8.68 5.54 12.75
N GLU A 56 -8.44 4.84 13.86
CA GLU A 56 -7.79 5.42 15.04
C GLU A 56 -6.36 5.89 14.71
N PHE A 57 -5.66 5.11 13.89
CA PHE A 57 -4.32 5.45 13.46
C PHE A 57 -4.33 6.70 12.57
N PHE A 58 -5.20 6.75 11.56
CA PHE A 58 -5.30 7.91 10.68
C PHE A 58 -5.66 9.19 11.43
N ALA A 59 -6.61 9.11 12.38
CA ALA A 59 -6.97 10.22 13.23
C ALA A 59 -5.77 10.72 14.07
N LYS A 60 -5.01 9.79 14.67
CA LYS A 60 -3.83 10.14 15.46
C LYS A 60 -2.75 10.83 14.60
N GLN A 61 -2.46 10.31 13.41
CA GLN A 61 -1.42 10.91 12.55
C GLN A 61 -1.76 12.32 12.10
N GLN A 62 -3.04 12.63 11.86
CA GLN A 62 -3.48 13.99 11.54
C GLN A 62 -3.24 14.99 12.68
N THR A 63 -3.21 14.53 13.93
CA THR A 63 -2.98 15.40 15.10
C THR A 63 -1.51 15.49 15.53
N VAL A 64 -0.71 14.46 15.24
CA VAL A 64 0.68 14.34 15.72
C VAL A 64 1.70 14.88 14.71
N LEU A 65 1.40 14.80 13.42
CA LEU A 65 2.31 15.22 12.34
C LEU A 65 1.75 16.47 11.67
N ASP A 66 1.86 17.61 12.34
CA ASP A 66 1.43 18.91 11.81
C ASP A 66 2.33 19.43 10.67
N ASP A 67 3.56 18.93 10.59
CA ASP A 67 4.56 19.34 9.60
C ASP A 67 4.63 18.45 8.35
N ALA A 68 4.05 17.25 8.40
CA ALA A 68 4.19 16.28 7.34
C ALA A 68 3.35 16.66 6.10
N ASN A 69 3.92 16.45 4.92
CA ASN A 69 3.14 16.50 3.67
C ASN A 69 2.60 15.11 3.34
N VAL A 70 3.44 14.09 3.44
CA VAL A 70 3.04 12.70 3.25
C VAL A 70 3.69 11.79 4.28
N VAL A 71 3.01 10.69 4.62
CA VAL A 71 3.60 9.56 5.35
C VAL A 71 3.65 8.36 4.42
N LEU A 72 4.82 7.73 4.29
CA LEU A 72 5.08 6.65 3.35
C LEU A 72 5.51 5.38 4.07
N SER A 73 5.03 4.23 3.58
CA SER A 73 5.53 2.92 4.02
C SER A 73 7.02 2.77 3.80
N LEU A 74 7.66 1.83 4.50
CA LEU A 74 9.06 1.48 4.28
C LEU A 74 9.16 0.28 3.33
N ASN A 75 10.15 0.31 2.45
CA ASN A 75 10.57 -0.86 1.70
C ASN A 75 11.54 -1.66 2.57
N SER A 76 11.24 -2.93 2.81
CA SER A 76 12.07 -3.81 3.65
C SER A 76 13.25 -4.43 2.90
N ILE A 77 13.29 -4.28 1.57
CA ILE A 77 14.39 -4.73 0.74
C ILE A 77 15.54 -3.71 0.84
N LYS A 78 16.70 -4.17 1.31
CA LYS A 78 17.90 -3.33 1.55
C LYS A 78 18.32 -2.59 0.27
N GLY A 79 18.44 -1.26 0.31
CA GLY A 79 18.94 -0.45 -0.81
C GLY A 79 18.78 1.07 -0.60
N ARG A 80 19.01 1.85 -1.68
CA ARG A 80 18.86 3.32 -1.70
C ARG A 80 17.39 3.79 -1.73
N GLN A 81 16.44 2.90 -2.02
CA GLN A 81 15.00 3.18 -2.05
C GLN A 81 14.36 2.72 -0.74
N ARG A 82 14.35 3.61 0.25
CA ARG A 82 13.91 3.28 1.61
C ARG A 82 12.39 3.38 1.77
N LEU A 83 11.73 4.20 0.96
CA LEU A 83 10.30 4.46 1.05
C LEU A 83 9.58 3.59 0.01
N ALA A 84 8.54 2.89 0.44
CA ALA A 84 7.60 2.23 -0.46
C ALA A 84 6.38 3.13 -0.68
N ALA A 85 5.87 3.14 -1.91
CA ALA A 85 4.65 3.87 -2.26
C ALA A 85 3.38 3.01 -2.11
N ASN A 86 3.43 1.96 -1.28
CA ASN A 86 2.36 0.97 -1.15
C ASN A 86 1.29 1.39 -0.15
N LEU A 87 1.67 2.18 0.87
CA LEU A 87 0.76 2.95 1.72
C LEU A 87 1.21 4.40 1.76
N ILE A 88 0.31 5.32 1.43
CA ILE A 88 0.53 6.76 1.51
C ILE A 88 -0.61 7.38 2.31
N ILE A 89 -0.25 8.16 3.34
CA ILE A 89 -1.15 9.16 3.94
C ILE A 89 -0.75 10.51 3.35
N ALA A 90 -1.67 11.17 2.68
CA ALA A 90 -1.46 12.48 2.08
C ALA A 90 -2.28 13.54 2.81
N PHE A 91 -1.59 14.54 3.37
CA PHE A 91 -2.24 15.65 4.06
C PHE A 91 -2.64 16.76 3.08
N ALA A 92 -3.73 17.47 3.38
CA ALA A 92 -4.26 18.54 2.54
C ALA A 92 -3.48 19.86 2.70
N ASN A 93 -2.22 19.89 2.24
CA ASN A 93 -1.37 21.08 2.31
C ASN A 93 -0.61 21.35 1.00
N ASN A 94 -0.02 22.55 0.89
CA ASN A 94 0.65 23.00 -0.32
C ASN A 94 1.88 22.15 -0.68
N GLY A 95 2.58 21.57 0.32
CA GLY A 95 3.70 20.68 0.08
C GLY A 95 3.25 19.40 -0.62
N THR A 96 2.17 18.78 -0.13
CA THR A 96 1.57 17.59 -0.76
C THR A 96 1.14 17.88 -2.20
N ARG A 97 0.49 19.02 -2.44
CA ARG A 97 0.09 19.43 -3.80
C ARG A 97 1.29 19.51 -4.73
N ARG A 98 2.36 20.21 -4.31
CA ARG A 98 3.58 20.35 -5.13
C ARG A 98 4.24 19.00 -5.42
N LEU A 99 4.35 18.14 -4.40
CA LEU A 99 4.90 16.80 -4.53
C LEU A 99 4.15 15.96 -5.56
N LEU A 100 2.82 15.90 -5.45
CA LEU A 100 1.99 15.05 -6.31
C LEU A 100 1.81 15.63 -7.72
N GLN A 101 1.85 16.96 -7.87
CA GLN A 101 1.90 17.59 -9.20
C GLN A 101 3.21 17.27 -9.92
N GLU A 102 4.33 17.28 -9.21
CA GLU A 102 5.63 16.94 -9.79
C GLU A 102 5.73 15.45 -10.14
N LEU A 103 5.23 14.56 -9.25
CA LEU A 103 5.08 13.14 -9.56
C LEU A 103 4.27 12.93 -10.84
N ARG A 104 3.10 13.57 -10.93
CA ARG A 104 2.23 13.53 -12.12
C ARG A 104 2.98 14.00 -13.36
N ARG A 105 3.69 15.12 -13.27
CA ARG A 105 4.45 15.71 -14.39
C ARG A 105 5.51 14.74 -14.89
N GLN A 106 6.31 14.16 -13.99
CA GLN A 106 7.37 13.23 -14.36
C GLN A 106 6.81 11.95 -14.97
N LEU A 107 5.83 11.30 -14.33
CA LEU A 107 5.22 10.07 -14.84
C LEU A 107 4.54 10.24 -16.20
N ASN A 108 3.98 11.41 -16.49
CA ASN A 108 3.33 11.66 -17.78
C ASN A 108 4.31 12.03 -18.90
N HIS A 109 5.51 12.54 -18.56
CA HIS A 109 6.46 13.07 -19.55
C HIS A 109 7.49 12.04 -20.04
N ASP A 110 7.82 11.03 -19.23
CA ASP A 110 8.83 10.04 -19.59
C ASP A 110 8.19 8.64 -19.69
N GLU A 111 8.20 8.07 -20.89
CA GLU A 111 7.65 6.72 -21.15
C GLU A 111 8.58 5.60 -20.69
N ASN A 112 9.86 5.93 -20.45
CA ASN A 112 10.88 5.04 -19.91
C ASN A 112 10.99 5.14 -18.38
N LEU A 113 10.28 6.10 -17.77
CA LEU A 113 10.42 6.36 -16.35
C LEU A 113 10.01 5.14 -15.51
N LEU A 114 10.87 4.91 -14.53
CA LEU A 114 10.79 3.90 -13.49
C LEU A 114 9.55 4.13 -12.63
N ASP A 115 9.13 3.03 -11.98
CA ASP A 115 8.03 2.91 -11.02
C ASP A 115 7.72 4.20 -10.21
N GLN A 116 6.44 4.46 -9.95
CA GLN A 116 5.97 5.54 -9.07
C GLN A 116 6.78 5.62 -7.76
N GLU A 117 7.17 4.47 -7.21
CA GLU A 117 8.00 4.39 -6.00
C GLU A 117 9.37 5.05 -6.17
N VAL A 118 10.01 4.94 -7.34
CA VAL A 118 11.32 5.55 -7.61
C VAL A 118 11.24 7.06 -7.58
N ILE A 119 10.26 7.63 -8.28
CA ILE A 119 10.07 9.09 -8.33
C ILE A 119 9.71 9.61 -6.95
N MET A 120 8.82 8.92 -6.23
CA MET A 120 8.43 9.31 -4.87
C MET A 120 9.64 9.31 -3.92
N ASN A 121 10.47 8.27 -3.96
CA ASN A 121 11.71 8.23 -3.19
C ASN A 121 12.63 9.40 -3.51
N GLN A 122 12.84 9.70 -4.80
CA GLN A 122 13.71 10.80 -5.23
C GLN A 122 13.20 12.14 -4.71
N LEU A 123 11.92 12.46 -4.93
CA LEU A 123 11.32 13.73 -4.52
C LEU A 123 11.33 13.90 -2.99
N CYS A 124 11.07 12.83 -2.25
CA CYS A 124 11.13 12.85 -0.79
C CYS A 124 12.57 12.97 -0.26
N HIS A 125 13.52 12.25 -0.85
CA HIS A 125 14.92 12.29 -0.44
C HIS A 125 15.56 13.66 -0.72
N SER A 126 15.23 14.27 -1.87
CA SER A 126 15.73 15.59 -2.24
C SER A 126 14.99 16.73 -1.55
N GLN A 127 13.97 16.45 -0.73
CA GLN A 127 13.07 17.45 -0.14
C GLN A 127 12.54 18.43 -1.19
N PHE A 128 12.10 17.91 -2.34
CA PHE A 128 11.67 18.71 -3.49
C PHE A 128 10.70 19.84 -3.08
N GLY A 129 11.05 21.09 -3.33
CA GLY A 129 10.19 22.24 -2.98
C GLY A 129 9.91 22.37 -1.46
N GLY A 130 10.82 21.86 -0.62
CA GLY A 130 10.72 21.88 0.83
C GLY A 130 9.76 20.84 1.42
N VAL A 131 9.46 19.76 0.69
CA VAL A 131 8.53 18.73 1.17
C VAL A 131 9.12 17.91 2.32
N LEU A 132 8.28 17.64 3.32
CA LEU A 132 8.56 16.81 4.47
C LEU A 132 7.81 15.48 4.33
N CYS A 133 8.53 14.45 3.90
CA CYS A 133 8.04 13.07 3.87
C CYS A 133 8.40 12.36 5.18
N ARG A 134 7.40 11.89 5.91
CA ARG A 134 7.56 11.05 7.10
C ARG A 134 7.41 9.58 6.72
N GLN A 135 7.86 8.70 7.60
CA GLN A 135 7.81 7.24 7.38
C GLN A 135 7.00 6.59 8.50
N PHE A 136 6.28 5.51 8.17
CA PHE A 136 5.67 4.67 9.18
C PHE A 136 6.73 3.91 9.99
N SER A 137 6.36 3.50 11.20
CA SER A 137 7.13 2.51 11.94
C SER A 137 6.98 1.13 11.30
N LEU A 138 8.06 0.35 11.28
CA LEU A 138 8.01 -1.07 10.87
C LEU A 138 7.15 -1.93 11.81
N PHE A 139 6.81 -1.42 13.01
CA PHE A 139 5.87 -2.08 13.90
C PHE A 139 4.41 -1.87 13.47
N ASP A 140 4.12 -0.81 12.73
CA ASP A 140 2.77 -0.49 12.24
C ASP A 140 2.51 -1.18 10.89
N ILE A 141 3.53 -1.28 10.04
CA ILE A 141 3.44 -1.84 8.70
C ILE A 141 4.38 -3.02 8.56
N SER A 142 3.85 -4.14 8.08
CA SER A 142 4.66 -5.26 7.61
C SER A 142 4.51 -5.48 6.12
N ASP A 143 5.59 -5.92 5.50
CA ASP A 143 5.58 -6.47 4.14
C ASP A 143 5.22 -7.97 4.14
N GLY A 144 5.23 -8.59 2.96
CA GLY A 144 4.86 -10.00 2.78
C GLY A 144 5.73 -11.02 3.53
N ILE A 145 6.92 -10.66 4.02
CA ILE A 145 7.77 -11.48 4.90
C ILE A 145 7.03 -11.84 6.18
N TRP A 146 6.12 -10.99 6.68
CA TRP A 146 5.33 -11.33 7.86
C TRP A 146 4.48 -12.60 7.67
N LEU A 147 4.03 -12.85 6.43
CA LEU A 147 3.31 -14.07 6.05
C LEU A 147 4.22 -15.33 5.96
N ARG A 148 5.54 -15.21 6.13
CA ARG A 148 6.49 -16.34 6.24
C ARG A 148 6.71 -16.78 7.69
N LEU A 149 6.45 -15.89 8.64
CA LEU A 149 6.64 -16.16 10.05
C LEU A 149 5.68 -17.25 10.53
N SER A 150 6.13 -18.07 11.45
CA SER A 150 5.28 -18.97 12.24
C SER A 150 4.31 -18.17 13.12
N ASP A 151 3.25 -18.81 13.60
CA ASP A 151 2.30 -18.17 14.52
C ASP A 151 3.01 -17.65 15.79
N GLY A 152 4.00 -18.38 16.33
CA GLY A 152 4.80 -17.94 17.48
C GLY A 152 5.64 -16.69 17.19
N GLU A 153 6.28 -16.62 16.03
CA GLU A 153 7.05 -15.44 15.62
C GLU A 153 6.16 -14.22 15.35
N ARG A 154 4.96 -14.42 14.79
CA ARG A 154 3.96 -13.36 14.60
C ARG A 154 3.49 -12.79 15.93
N LEU A 155 3.29 -13.66 16.93
CA LEU A 155 2.96 -13.25 18.29
C LEU A 155 4.07 -12.41 18.90
N ALA A 156 5.32 -12.87 18.81
CA ALA A 156 6.48 -12.18 19.39
C ALA A 156 6.75 -10.81 18.74
N ARG A 157 6.45 -10.63 17.46
CA ARG A 157 6.68 -9.36 16.74
C ARG A 157 5.57 -8.34 16.90
N ARG A 158 4.50 -8.66 17.65
CA ARG A 158 3.21 -7.96 17.64
C ARG A 158 2.57 -8.00 16.25
N TRP A 159 1.26 -8.08 16.22
CA TRP A 159 0.52 -8.05 14.97
C TRP A 159 0.56 -6.63 14.39
N PRO A 160 1.00 -6.44 13.14
CA PRO A 160 1.04 -5.13 12.51
C PRO A 160 -0.39 -4.61 12.27
N MET A 161 -0.52 -3.33 11.96
CA MET A 161 -1.81 -2.75 11.55
C MET A 161 -2.21 -3.25 10.16
N ILE A 162 -1.24 -3.29 9.25
CA ILE A 162 -1.41 -3.69 7.85
C ILE A 162 -0.26 -4.59 7.40
N VAL A 163 -0.61 -5.58 6.57
CA VAL A 163 0.35 -6.44 5.88
C VAL A 163 0.19 -6.26 4.38
N HIS A 164 1.22 -5.73 3.72
CA HIS A 164 1.27 -5.61 2.27
C HIS A 164 1.70 -6.94 1.63
N ASN A 165 1.09 -7.29 0.50
CA ASN A 165 1.44 -8.51 -0.24
C ASN A 165 2.46 -8.23 -1.35
N ASN A 166 3.51 -7.47 -1.03
CA ASN A 166 4.49 -6.95 -1.98
C ASN A 166 5.72 -7.83 -2.19
N PHE A 167 5.77 -9.04 -1.60
CA PHE A 167 6.94 -9.92 -1.69
C PHE A 167 7.02 -10.71 -3.01
N TYR A 168 5.88 -10.95 -3.67
CA TYR A 168 5.81 -11.65 -4.95
C TYR A 168 5.34 -10.71 -6.05
N THR A 169 5.85 -10.88 -7.26
CA THR A 169 5.44 -10.09 -8.43
C THR A 169 4.24 -10.70 -9.15
N GLN A 170 4.05 -12.03 -9.06
CA GLN A 170 2.93 -12.74 -9.69
C GLN A 170 1.68 -12.74 -8.81
N ILE A 171 0.52 -12.54 -9.43
CA ILE A 171 -0.77 -12.43 -8.73
C ILE A 171 -1.16 -13.77 -8.10
N GLU A 172 -0.88 -14.87 -8.79
CA GLU A 172 -1.17 -16.23 -8.36
C GLU A 172 -0.41 -16.57 -7.07
N ASP A 173 0.87 -16.23 -7.03
CA ASP A 173 1.72 -16.43 -5.84
C ASP A 173 1.23 -15.60 -4.66
N LYS A 174 0.85 -14.34 -4.92
CA LYS A 174 0.26 -13.44 -3.93
C LYS A 174 -1.03 -14.04 -3.34
N MET A 175 -1.93 -14.54 -4.19
CA MET A 175 -3.18 -15.17 -3.79
C MET A 175 -2.95 -16.46 -2.98
N ALA A 176 -2.09 -17.35 -3.48
CA ALA A 176 -1.76 -18.61 -2.83
C ALA A 176 -1.15 -18.38 -1.43
N ARG A 177 -0.26 -17.39 -1.31
CA ARG A 177 0.36 -16.99 -0.04
C ARG A 177 -0.68 -16.54 0.98
N GLN A 178 -1.64 -15.70 0.58
CA GLN A 178 -2.73 -15.29 1.47
C GLN A 178 -3.64 -16.46 1.83
N ALA A 179 -3.92 -17.35 0.87
CA ALA A 179 -4.77 -18.52 1.09
C ALA A 179 -4.17 -19.48 2.13
N ILE A 180 -2.89 -19.84 1.97
CA ILE A 180 -2.16 -20.72 2.91
C ILE A 180 -2.12 -20.12 4.33
N ASN A 181 -2.03 -18.79 4.43
CA ASN A 181 -2.01 -18.09 5.72
C ASN A 181 -3.40 -17.77 6.28
N GLY A 182 -4.47 -18.21 5.62
CA GLY A 182 -5.84 -18.00 6.11
C GLY A 182 -6.41 -16.60 5.86
N PHE A 183 -5.73 -15.75 5.09
CA PHE A 183 -6.14 -14.37 4.80
C PHE A 183 -6.79 -14.18 3.41
N TRP A 184 -7.02 -15.26 2.66
CA TRP A 184 -7.86 -15.21 1.45
C TRP A 184 -9.32 -15.46 1.79
N PHE A 185 -10.17 -14.45 1.62
CA PHE A 185 -11.58 -14.52 2.04
C PHE A 185 -12.57 -14.72 0.89
N LEU A 186 -12.13 -14.61 -0.37
CA LEU A 186 -13.01 -14.83 -1.52
C LEU A 186 -13.20 -16.33 -1.79
N SER A 187 -14.44 -16.74 -1.96
CA SER A 187 -14.80 -18.07 -2.42
C SER A 187 -14.56 -18.20 -3.93
N PRO A 188 -14.53 -19.43 -4.49
CA PRO A 188 -14.47 -19.65 -5.94
C PRO A 188 -15.65 -19.02 -6.72
N LYS A 189 -16.73 -18.65 -6.02
CA LYS A 189 -17.91 -17.97 -6.60
C LYS A 189 -17.84 -16.44 -6.48
N ASN A 190 -16.65 -15.88 -6.19
CA ASN A 190 -16.43 -14.45 -5.98
C ASN A 190 -17.28 -13.85 -4.83
N SER A 191 -17.63 -14.66 -3.83
CA SER A 191 -18.34 -14.21 -2.63
C SER A 191 -17.41 -14.17 -1.42
N CYS A 192 -17.59 -13.20 -0.52
CA CYS A 192 -16.82 -13.13 0.72
C CYS A 192 -17.24 -14.24 1.70
N ASN A 193 -16.28 -15.02 2.19
CA ASN A 193 -16.47 -16.00 3.26
C ASN A 193 -16.38 -15.29 4.62
N LEU A 194 -17.52 -14.73 5.05
CA LEU A 194 -17.63 -13.98 6.30
C LEU A 194 -17.22 -14.79 7.54
N SER A 195 -17.55 -16.08 7.60
CA SER A 195 -17.18 -16.95 8.73
C SER A 195 -15.67 -17.14 8.84
N LYS A 196 -14.94 -17.19 7.71
CA LYS A 196 -13.48 -17.22 7.71
C LYS A 196 -12.90 -15.90 8.21
N ALA A 197 -13.44 -14.77 7.75
CA ALA A 197 -13.03 -13.45 8.21
C ALA A 197 -13.25 -13.27 9.73
N GLN A 198 -14.43 -13.64 10.25
CA GLN A 198 -14.76 -13.59 11.67
C GLN A 198 -13.80 -14.42 12.52
N ARG A 199 -13.48 -15.65 12.10
CA ARG A 199 -12.54 -16.52 12.82
C ARG A 199 -11.13 -15.91 12.95
N ILE A 200 -10.67 -15.23 11.90
CA ILE A 200 -9.38 -14.52 11.93
C ILE A 200 -9.43 -13.32 12.89
N LEU A 201 -10.51 -12.54 12.85
CA LEU A 201 -10.72 -11.43 13.79
C LEU A 201 -10.81 -11.91 15.25
N GLU A 202 -11.47 -13.03 15.51
CA GLU A 202 -11.53 -13.64 16.84
C GLU A 202 -10.16 -14.13 17.32
N LYS A 203 -9.41 -14.81 16.45
CA LYS A 203 -8.02 -15.23 16.75
C LYS A 203 -7.18 -14.01 17.13
N TYR A 204 -7.29 -12.93 16.37
CA TYR A 204 -6.61 -11.67 16.65
C TYR A 204 -7.02 -11.06 18.00
N ASN A 205 -8.32 -10.93 18.25
CA ASN A 205 -8.83 -10.32 19.49
C ASN A 205 -8.43 -11.11 20.74
N LYS A 206 -8.41 -12.45 20.66
CA LYS A 206 -7.92 -13.30 21.76
C LYS A 206 -6.45 -13.04 22.06
N ILE A 207 -5.63 -12.96 21.01
CA ILE A 207 -4.20 -12.69 21.12
C ILE A 207 -3.92 -11.31 21.74
N LYS A 208 -4.64 -10.27 21.28
CA LYS A 208 -4.49 -8.91 21.82
C LYS A 208 -4.76 -8.89 23.33
N LYS A 209 -5.81 -9.56 23.78
CA LYS A 209 -6.17 -9.66 25.22
C LYS A 209 -5.19 -10.48 26.05
N SER A 210 -4.44 -11.41 25.46
CA SER A 210 -3.45 -12.23 26.17
C SER A 210 -2.05 -11.61 26.27
N GLY A 211 -1.81 -10.50 25.57
CA GLY A 211 -0.54 -9.76 25.59
C GLY A 211 -0.61 -8.41 26.29
N GLU A 212 -1.75 -8.09 26.91
CA GLU A 212 -1.95 -7.04 27.91
C GLU A 212 -1.82 -7.66 29.32
#